data_AF-A0A4Y2FD24-F1
#
_entry.id   AF-A0A4Y2FD24-F1
#
_cell.length_a   1.000
_cell.length_b   1.000
_cell.length_c   1.000
_cell.angle_alpha   90.00
_cell.angle_beta   90.00
_cell.angle_gamma   90.00
#
_symmetry.space_group_name_H-M   'P 1'
#
loop_
_entity.id
_entity.type
_entity.pdbx_description
1 polymer ?
#
loop_
_entity_poly.entity_id
_entity_poly.type
_entity_poly.pdbx_seq_one_letter_code
_entity_poly.pdbx_strand_id
1 'polypeptide(L)'
;MYIEVEYASQIYRRMKEVYGEQCLARCTIFRWCQRYDAGRVNIEDLPRPGQTHVVNTISAVDELIRQTRRITTLEIAVELSINKGTVHHIIHRKLGFGKVCAQCVPKRL
;
A
#
# COMPACT_ATOMS: atom_id res chain seq x y z
N MET A 1 -5.71 3.80 32.76
CA MET A 1 -5.69 2.35 33.08
C MET A 1 -7.02 1.79 33.59
N TYR A 2 -7.51 2.09 34.79
CA TYR A 2 -8.78 1.49 35.29
C TYR A 2 -10.02 1.94 34.48
N ILE A 3 -10.13 3.23 34.18
CA ILE A 3 -11.26 3.80 33.41
C ILE A 3 -11.30 3.25 31.97
N GLU A 4 -10.14 3.07 31.34
CA GLU A 4 -10.03 2.50 29.99
C GLU A 4 -10.49 1.04 29.93
N VAL A 5 -10.17 0.24 30.95
CA VAL A 5 -10.56 -1.18 31.05
C VAL A 5 -12.07 -1.32 31.24
N GLU A 6 -12.68 -0.45 32.05
CA GLU A 6 -14.14 -0.43 32.23
C GLU A 6 -14.85 0.03 30.95
N TYR A 7 -14.35 1.07 30.30
CA TYR A 7 -14.90 1.60 29.05
C TYR A 7 -14.87 0.55 27.93
N ALA A 8 -13.73 -0.11 27.69
CA ALA A 8 -13.61 -1.15 26.69
C ALA A 8 -14.50 -2.38 27.00
N SER A 9 -14.70 -2.70 28.28
CA SER A 9 -15.61 -3.76 28.72
C SER A 9 -17.07 -3.43 28.41
N GLN A 10 -17.49 -2.17 28.60
CA GLN A 10 -18.84 -1.72 28.26
C GLN A 10 -19.08 -1.77 26.75
N ILE A 11 -18.09 -1.38 25.93
CA ILE A 11 -18.16 -1.51 24.47
C ILE A 11 -18.34 -2.97 24.06
N TYR A 12 -17.53 -3.88 24.59
CA TYR A 12 -17.65 -5.30 24.28
C TYR A 12 -19.03 -5.85 24.62
N ARG A 13 -19.58 -5.52 25.79
CA ARG A 13 -20.93 -5.96 26.17
C ARG A 13 -21.98 -5.52 25.15
N ARG A 14 -21.98 -4.24 24.78
CA ARG A 14 -22.92 -3.68 23.78
C ARG A 14 -22.74 -4.33 22.40
N MET A 15 -21.50 -4.54 21.96
CA MET A 15 -21.25 -5.24 20.69
C MET A 15 -21.70 -6.70 20.73
N LYS A 16 -21.52 -7.40 21.86
CA LYS A 16 -21.97 -8.79 22.01
C LYS A 16 -23.49 -8.90 22.02
N GLU A 17 -24.19 -7.94 22.61
CA GLU A 17 -25.66 -7.85 22.58
C GLU A 17 -26.21 -7.70 21.15
N VAL A 18 -25.54 -6.92 20.30
CA VAL A 18 -26.00 -6.66 18.92
C VAL A 18 -25.56 -7.77 17.95
N TYR A 19 -24.30 -8.22 18.02
CA TYR A 19 -23.71 -9.12 17.03
C TYR A 19 -23.63 -10.58 17.48
N GLY A 20 -23.91 -10.89 18.76
CA GLY A 20 -23.92 -12.25 19.28
C GLY A 20 -22.63 -13.01 18.97
N GLU A 21 -22.75 -14.14 18.28
CA GLU A 21 -21.60 -14.98 17.89
C GLU A 21 -20.73 -14.37 16.79
N GLN A 22 -21.23 -13.38 16.04
CA GLN A 22 -20.45 -12.63 15.05
C GLN A 22 -19.67 -11.46 15.67
N CYS A 23 -19.80 -11.24 16.99
CA CYS A 23 -19.09 -10.17 17.68
C CYS A 23 -17.57 -10.38 17.60
N LEU A 24 -16.84 -9.27 17.44
CA LEU A 24 -15.40 -9.27 17.55
C LEU A 24 -14.93 -9.79 18.92
N ALA A 25 -13.80 -10.49 18.92
CA ALA A 25 -13.18 -10.96 20.16
C ALA A 25 -12.89 -9.79 21.11
N ARG A 26 -13.05 -10.01 22.42
CA ARG A 26 -12.80 -9.00 23.46
C ARG A 26 -11.41 -8.36 23.31
N CYS A 27 -10.39 -9.18 23.03
CA CYS A 27 -9.00 -8.73 22.81
C CYS A 27 -8.88 -7.70 21.68
N THR A 28 -9.64 -7.88 20.60
CA THR A 28 -9.63 -6.99 19.43
C THR A 28 -10.21 -5.62 19.78
N ILE A 29 -11.32 -5.59 20.51
CA ILE A 29 -11.95 -4.33 20.95
C ILE A 29 -11.00 -3.55 21.87
N PHE A 30 -10.40 -4.23 22.85
CA PHE A 30 -9.44 -3.61 23.76
C PHE A 30 -8.23 -3.02 23.01
N ARG A 31 -7.70 -3.75 22.02
CA ARG A 31 -6.61 -3.26 21.17
C ARG A 31 -7.02 -2.05 20.35
N TRP A 32 -8.27 -1.98 19.90
CA TRP A 32 -8.80 -0.82 19.17
C TRP A 32 -8.97 0.39 20.08
N CYS A 33 -9.50 0.24 21.31
CA CYS A 33 -9.57 1.32 22.29
C CYS A 33 -8.18 1.91 22.57
N GLN A 34 -7.18 1.06 22.85
CA GLN A 34 -5.79 1.51 23.05
C GLN A 34 -5.23 2.28 21.86
N ARG A 35 -5.51 1.83 20.63
CA ARG A 35 -5.06 2.52 19.41
C ARG A 35 -5.74 3.88 19.27
N TYR A 36 -7.03 3.97 19.59
CA TYR A 36 -7.78 5.21 19.55
C TYR A 36 -7.25 6.22 20.57
N ASP A 37 -7.00 5.77 21.81
CA ASP A 37 -6.38 6.59 22.87
C ASP A 37 -4.96 7.05 22.50
N ALA A 38 -4.23 6.23 21.75
CA ALA A 38 -2.94 6.58 21.14
C ALA A 38 -3.06 7.53 19.92
N GLY A 39 -4.24 8.09 19.65
CA GLY A 39 -4.49 9.07 18.58
C GLY A 39 -4.73 8.47 17.19
N ARG A 40 -4.86 7.14 17.06
CA ARG A 40 -5.19 6.50 15.77
C ARG A 40 -6.68 6.70 15.44
N VAL A 41 -6.95 7.63 14.53
CA VAL A 41 -8.31 7.89 14.01
C VAL A 41 -8.64 7.12 12.73
N ASN A 42 -7.62 6.63 11.99
CA ASN A 42 -7.86 5.88 10.76
C ASN A 42 -8.38 4.46 11.06
N ILE A 43 -9.52 4.14 10.45
CA ILE A 43 -10.22 2.87 10.55
C ILE A 43 -9.61 1.83 9.59
N GLU A 44 -8.98 2.27 8.49
CA GLU A 44 -8.36 1.37 7.52
C GLU A 44 -7.15 0.63 8.08
N ASP A 45 -6.94 -0.59 7.60
CA ASP A 45 -5.73 -1.36 7.88
C ASP A 45 -4.51 -0.60 7.36
N LEU A 46 -3.46 -0.53 8.19
CA LEU A 46 -2.18 -0.04 7.72
C LEU A 46 -1.62 -0.99 6.65
N PRO A 47 -0.78 -0.48 5.72
CA PRO A 47 -0.09 -1.33 4.76
C PRO A 47 0.59 -2.48 5.49
N ARG A 48 0.26 -3.71 5.10
CA ARG A 48 0.92 -4.89 5.66
C ARG A 48 2.39 -4.87 5.23
N PRO A 49 3.35 -5.40 6.00
CA PRO A 49 4.77 -5.32 5.66
C PRO A 49 5.13 -5.75 4.22
N GLY A 50 4.45 -6.78 3.68
CA GLY A 50 4.62 -7.20 2.28
C GLY A 50 4.03 -6.23 1.25
N GLN A 51 3.02 -5.46 1.61
CA GLN A 51 2.44 -4.40 0.77
C GLN A 51 3.39 -3.19 0.67
N THR A 52 4.13 -2.88 1.74
CA THR A 52 5.12 -1.79 1.75
C THR A 52 6.22 -2.04 0.71
N HIS A 53 6.71 -3.28 0.59
CA HIS A 53 7.67 -3.64 -0.47
C HIS A 53 7.11 -3.37 -1.87
N VAL A 54 5.85 -3.74 -2.13
CA VAL A 54 5.21 -3.50 -3.44
C VAL A 54 5.07 -2.00 -3.71
N VAL A 55 4.65 -1.21 -2.72
CA VAL A 55 4.55 0.25 -2.85
C VAL A 55 5.91 0.87 -3.13
N ASN A 56 6.94 0.47 -2.40
CA ASN A 56 8.31 0.96 -2.61
C ASN A 56 8.84 0.60 -4.00
N THR A 57 8.60 -0.63 -4.48
CA THR A 57 8.99 -1.03 -5.83
C THR A 57 8.26 -0.23 -6.90
N ILE A 58 6.96 0.04 -6.74
CA ILE A 58 6.20 0.86 -7.71
C ILE A 58 6.78 2.27 -7.79
N SER A 59 7.05 2.90 -6.64
CA SER A 59 7.64 4.24 -6.60
C SER A 59 9.04 4.29 -7.23
N ALA A 60 9.89 3.30 -6.95
CA ALA A 60 11.22 3.21 -7.54
C ALA A 60 11.17 3.04 -9.07
N VAL A 61 10.23 2.24 -9.58
CA VAL A 61 10.02 2.09 -11.04
C VAL A 61 9.56 3.42 -11.66
N ASP A 62 8.63 4.15 -11.02
CA ASP A 62 8.15 5.46 -11.51
C ASP A 62 9.29 6.48 -11.57
N GLU A 63 10.12 6.52 -10.53
CA GLU A 63 11.28 7.42 -10.46
C GLU A 63 12.29 7.15 -11.57
N LEU A 64 12.67 5.90 -11.81
CA LEU A 64 13.61 5.53 -12.88
C LEU A 64 13.09 5.92 -14.27
N ILE A 65 11.79 5.77 -14.52
CA ILE A 65 11.14 6.16 -15.79
C ILE A 65 11.15 7.68 -15.96
N ARG A 66 10.91 8.43 -14.89
CA ARG A 66 10.92 9.90 -14.91
C ARG A 66 12.31 10.47 -15.09
N GLN A 67 13.33 9.84 -14.49
CA GLN A 67 14.72 10.26 -14.62
C GLN A 67 15.27 10.01 -16.04
N THR A 68 14.95 8.85 -16.63
CA THR A 68 15.51 8.45 -17.93
C THR A 68 14.43 8.17 -18.97
N ARG A 69 14.21 9.12 -19.87
CA ARG A 69 13.17 9.04 -20.92
C ARG A 69 13.24 7.78 -21.80
N ARG A 70 14.41 7.18 -21.98
CA ARG A 70 14.65 6.03 -22.87
C ARG A 70 14.98 4.72 -22.15
N ILE A 71 14.73 4.64 -20.84
CA ILE A 71 15.04 3.44 -20.07
C ILE A 71 14.22 2.23 -20.55
N THR A 72 14.86 1.08 -20.58
CA THR A 72 14.24 -0.19 -20.98
C THR A 72 13.73 -0.96 -19.77
N THR A 73 12.72 -1.80 -20.00
CA THR A 73 12.18 -2.71 -18.97
C THR A 73 13.25 -3.67 -18.42
N LEU A 74 14.28 -3.99 -19.21
CA LEU A 74 15.37 -4.86 -18.78
C LEU A 74 16.33 -4.13 -17.84
N GLU A 75 16.69 -2.89 -18.15
CA GLU A 75 17.54 -2.07 -17.26
C GLU A 75 16.88 -1.88 -15.90
N ILE A 76 15.58 -1.55 -15.86
CA ILE A 76 14.83 -1.44 -14.59
C ILE A 76 14.82 -2.77 -13.82
N ALA A 77 14.64 -3.90 -14.52
CA ALA A 77 14.61 -5.21 -13.90
C ALA A 77 15.96 -5.57 -13.25
N VAL A 78 17.06 -5.24 -13.91
CA VAL A 78 18.42 -5.45 -13.39
C VAL A 78 18.69 -4.52 -12.22
N GLU A 79 18.42 -3.22 -12.36
CA GLU A 79 18.67 -2.20 -11.33
C GLU A 79 17.93 -2.53 -10.02
N LEU A 80 16.66 -2.91 -10.12
CA LEU A 80 15.82 -3.20 -8.96
C LEU A 80 15.86 -4.68 -8.55
N SER A 81 16.65 -5.53 -9.23
CA SER A 81 16.73 -6.99 -8.99
C SER A 81 15.36 -7.67 -8.93
N ILE A 82 14.46 -7.29 -9.84
CA ILE A 82 13.09 -7.80 -9.95
C ILE A 82 12.88 -8.44 -11.31
N ASN A 83 11.94 -9.39 -11.38
CA ASN A 83 11.67 -10.04 -12.64
C ASN A 83 11.08 -9.04 -13.68
N LYS A 84 11.46 -9.22 -14.95
CA LYS A 84 11.02 -8.37 -16.06
C LYS A 84 9.50 -8.31 -16.23
N GLY A 85 8.79 -9.40 -15.95
CA GLY A 85 7.33 -9.49 -16.03
C GLY A 85 6.63 -8.61 -14.99
N THR A 86 7.17 -8.54 -13.78
CA THR A 86 6.70 -7.69 -12.68
C THR A 86 6.93 -6.23 -13.04
N VAL A 87 8.09 -5.88 -13.60
CA VAL A 87 8.33 -4.52 -14.12
C VAL A 87 7.29 -4.16 -15.19
N HIS A 88 7.08 -5.05 -16.16
CA HIS A 88 6.09 -4.84 -17.22
C HIS A 88 4.68 -4.64 -16.65
N HIS A 89 4.29 -5.46 -15.66
CA HIS A 89 3.01 -5.31 -14.96
C HIS A 89 2.91 -3.97 -14.23
N ILE A 90 3.95 -3.55 -13.51
CA ILE A 90 3.96 -2.27 -12.79
C ILE A 90 3.81 -1.11 -13.78
N ILE A 91 4.60 -1.08 -14.85
CA ILE A 91 4.58 -0.02 -15.87
C ILE A 91 3.18 0.12 -16.48
N HIS A 92 2.57 -0.98 -16.94
CA HIS A 92 1.32 -0.92 -17.70
C HIS A 92 0.06 -0.98 -16.84
N ARG A 93 0.06 -1.74 -15.73
CA ARG A 93 -1.16 -1.97 -14.92
C ARG A 93 -1.22 -1.12 -13.66
N LYS A 94 -0.08 -0.68 -13.12
CA LYS A 94 -0.03 0.15 -11.91
C LYS A 94 0.20 1.62 -12.23
N LEU A 95 1.15 1.93 -13.13
CA LEU A 95 1.50 3.30 -13.50
C LEU A 95 0.78 3.77 -14.78
N GLY A 96 0.28 2.86 -15.61
CA GLY A 96 -0.48 3.20 -16.82
C GLY A 96 0.37 3.78 -17.96
N PHE A 97 1.70 3.59 -17.93
CA PHE A 97 2.58 4.08 -18.98
C PHE A 97 2.47 3.26 -20.27
N GLY A 98 2.65 3.95 -21.41
CA GLY A 98 2.74 3.35 -22.74
C GLY A 98 4.06 3.71 -23.42
N LYS A 99 4.59 2.80 -24.24
CA LYS A 99 5.79 3.08 -25.04
C LYS A 99 5.42 3.99 -26.22
N VAL A 100 6.08 5.14 -26.33
CA VAL A 100 5.97 6.04 -27.49
C VAL A 100 7.26 5.98 -28.29
N CYS A 101 7.16 5.78 -29.61
CA CYS A 101 8.31 5.79 -30.51
C CYS A 101 8.72 7.23 -30.85
N ALA A 102 10.02 7.48 -31.01
CA ALA A 102 10.50 8.79 -31.44
C ALA A 102 10.10 9.05 -32.90
N GLN A 103 9.67 10.28 -33.19
CA GLN A 103 9.38 10.73 -34.56
C GLN A 103 10.69 11.07 -35.26
N CYS A 104 10.85 10.64 -36.52
CA CYS A 104 11.98 11.06 -37.35
C CYS A 104 11.89 12.56 -37.63
N VAL A 105 12.91 13.32 -37.22
CA VAL A 105 13.00 14.76 -37.51
C VAL A 105 13.92 14.95 -38.73
N PRO A 106 13.45 15.58 -39.82
CA PRO A 106 14.31 15.88 -40.98
C PRO A 106 15.45 16.82 -40.58
N LYS A 107 16.69 16.43 -40.86
CA LYS A 107 17.85 17.32 -40.70
C LYS A 107 17.83 18.33 -41.85
N ARG A 108 17.78 19.63 -41.54
CA ARG A 108 18.14 20.68 -42.50
C ARG A 108 19.65 20.80 -42.46
N LEU A 109 20.30 20.56 -43.60
CA LEU A 109 21.72 20.84 -43.83
C LEU A 109 21.91 22.34 -44.09
#